data_AF-A0A292RAK9-F1
#
_entry.id   AF-A0A292RAK9-F1
#
_cell.length_a   1.000
_cell.length_b   1.000
_cell.length_c   1.000
_cell.angle_alpha   90.00
_cell.angle_beta   90.00
_cell.angle_gamma   90.00
#
_symmetry.space_group_name_H-M   'P 1'
#
loop_
_entity.id
_entity.type
_entity.pdbx_description
1 polymer ?
#
loop_
_entity_poly.entity_id
_entity_poly.type
_entity_poly.pdbx_seq_one_letter_code
_entity_poly.pdbx_strand_id
1 'polypeptide(L)'
;MTQTQVNSVLFDPGYAQHTTILSIGVEYLYAQINQFKNLGQRKMKFKMTYPQILKMANNNVGFCLGSLLWAVYIKSLGDNIAIEGNPCLGGTYEEAETVEEVDYSINFFTQIKKDAKYYLGQDYQINPQYIKILELYKEFLTLNFSFVNTKTTGDVKLPSGFKIPDEASLEKIHAKIQEVISTGELLEMLPLLDLVYEG
;
A
#
# COMPACT_ATOMS: atom_id res chain seq x y z
N MET A 1 29.36 -18.99 -12.65
CA MET A 1 29.21 -17.59 -12.20
C MET A 1 28.88 -17.64 -10.72
N THR A 2 29.75 -17.11 -9.87
CA THR A 2 29.55 -17.07 -8.41
C THR A 2 28.37 -16.16 -8.10
N GLN A 3 27.25 -16.75 -7.67
CA GLN A 3 26.14 -15.99 -7.09
C GLN A 3 26.68 -15.18 -5.92
N THR A 4 26.66 -13.85 -6.02
CA THR A 4 26.91 -12.98 -4.88
C THR A 4 25.91 -13.34 -3.81
N GLN A 5 26.38 -13.85 -2.67
CA GLN A 5 25.51 -14.24 -1.57
C GLN A 5 24.91 -12.94 -0.99
N VAL A 6 23.62 -12.72 -1.24
CA VAL A 6 22.87 -11.59 -0.66
C VAL A 6 22.81 -11.84 0.84
N ASN A 7 23.50 -11.03 1.64
CA ASN A 7 23.56 -11.23 3.09
C ASN A 7 22.46 -10.46 3.83
N SER A 8 21.93 -9.41 3.22
CA SER A 8 20.84 -8.60 3.77
C SER A 8 19.96 -7.99 2.68
N VAL A 9 18.76 -7.58 3.07
CA VAL A 9 17.76 -6.92 2.23
C VAL A 9 17.04 -5.84 3.03
N LEU A 10 16.57 -4.78 2.37
CA LEU A 10 15.85 -3.70 3.03
C LEU A 10 14.42 -4.12 3.42
N PHE A 11 13.94 -3.62 4.56
CA PHE A 11 12.55 -3.78 5.00
C PHE A 11 11.59 -3.07 4.04
N ASP A 12 11.89 -1.82 3.70
CA ASP A 12 11.17 -1.03 2.70
C ASP A 12 12.15 -0.72 1.55
N PRO A 13 11.82 -1.04 0.30
CA PRO A 13 12.73 -0.83 -0.84
C PRO A 13 12.83 0.65 -1.26
N GLY A 14 12.01 1.53 -0.71
CA GLY A 14 11.92 2.96 -1.01
C GLY A 14 10.50 3.49 -1.20
N TYR A 15 9.45 2.75 -0.83
CA TYR A 15 8.06 3.17 -1.03
C TYR A 15 7.63 4.27 -0.06
N ALA A 16 8.11 4.23 1.19
CA ALA A 16 7.66 5.10 2.27
C ALA A 16 7.71 6.60 1.92
N GLN A 17 8.69 7.02 1.11
CA GLN A 17 8.85 8.43 0.70
C GLN A 17 7.76 8.93 -0.28
N HIS A 18 7.01 8.02 -0.92
CA HIS A 18 5.99 8.34 -1.91
C HIS A 18 4.56 8.24 -1.37
N THR A 19 4.43 7.92 -0.09
CA THR A 19 3.14 7.79 0.57
C THR A 19 3.04 8.70 1.79
N THR A 20 1.82 8.94 2.22
CA THR A 20 1.48 9.58 3.49
C THR A 20 0.29 8.81 4.04
N ILE A 21 0.19 8.71 5.36
CA ILE A 21 -0.98 8.14 6.04
C ILE A 21 -2.24 8.81 5.47
N LEU A 22 -3.12 8.00 4.89
CA LEU A 22 -4.24 8.47 4.09
C LEU A 22 -5.20 9.26 4.97
N SER A 23 -5.48 8.79 6.18
CA SER A 23 -6.34 9.47 7.15
C SER A 23 -5.90 10.90 7.44
N ILE A 24 -4.62 11.09 7.78
CA ILE A 24 -4.03 12.40 8.05
C ILE A 24 -4.09 13.30 6.81
N GLY A 25 -3.68 12.74 5.66
CA GLY A 25 -3.58 13.49 4.42
C GLY A 25 -4.93 13.97 3.89
N VAL A 26 -5.93 13.08 3.93
CA VAL A 26 -7.31 13.38 3.56
C VAL A 26 -7.92 14.38 4.53
N GLU A 27 -7.77 14.19 5.85
CA GLU A 27 -8.30 15.12 6.85
C GLU A 27 -7.82 16.56 6.59
N TYR A 28 -6.52 16.74 6.33
CA TYR A 28 -5.96 18.03 5.98
C TYR A 28 -6.62 18.67 4.74
N LEU A 29 -6.85 17.89 3.68
CA LEU A 29 -7.51 18.38 2.47
C LEU A 29 -8.98 18.73 2.71
N TYR A 30 -9.70 17.92 3.49
CA TYR A 30 -11.09 18.19 3.85
C TYR A 30 -11.22 19.41 4.76
N ALA A 31 -10.28 19.66 5.67
CA ALA A 31 -10.24 20.88 6.47
C ALA A 31 -10.17 22.14 5.57
N GLN A 32 -9.35 22.11 4.52
CA GLN A 32 -9.28 23.20 3.54
C GLN A 32 -10.55 23.37 2.70
N ILE A 33 -11.35 22.32 2.50
CA ILE A 33 -12.64 22.42 1.82
C ILE A 33 -13.69 22.99 2.79
N ASN A 34 -13.69 22.50 4.02
CA ASN A 34 -14.71 22.80 5.03
C ASN A 34 -14.59 24.21 5.63
N GLN A 35 -13.43 24.87 5.51
CA GLN A 35 -13.26 26.27 5.91
C GLN A 35 -14.24 27.23 5.19
N PHE A 36 -14.67 26.88 3.97
CA PHE A 36 -15.64 27.67 3.22
C PHE A 36 -17.04 27.43 3.78
N LYS A 37 -17.79 28.49 4.10
CA LYS A 37 -19.17 28.35 4.59
C LYS A 37 -20.17 28.05 3.48
N ASN A 38 -19.93 28.56 2.26
CA ASN A 38 -20.87 28.41 1.16
C ASN A 38 -20.59 27.16 0.31
N LEU A 39 -21.67 26.51 -0.14
CA LEU A 39 -21.60 25.25 -0.87
C LEU A 39 -20.91 25.39 -2.24
N GLY A 40 -21.10 26.50 -2.95
CA GLY A 40 -20.47 26.74 -4.25
C GLY A 40 -18.94 26.78 -4.16
N GLN A 41 -18.39 27.47 -3.15
CA GLN A 41 -16.96 27.50 -2.85
C GLN A 41 -16.44 26.13 -2.44
N ARG A 42 -17.19 25.38 -1.60
CA ARG A 42 -16.83 23.99 -1.27
C ARG A 42 -16.75 23.11 -2.50
N LYS A 43 -17.75 23.15 -3.39
CA LYS A 43 -17.76 22.41 -4.66
C LYS A 43 -16.58 22.79 -5.55
N MET A 44 -16.27 24.09 -5.67
CA MET A 44 -15.14 24.56 -6.45
C MET A 44 -13.80 24.07 -5.89
N LYS A 45 -13.57 24.22 -4.57
CA LYS A 45 -12.35 23.74 -3.91
C LYS A 45 -12.23 22.22 -3.99
N PHE A 46 -13.31 21.48 -3.74
CA PHE A 46 -13.33 20.02 -3.89
C PHE A 46 -12.95 19.63 -5.31
N LYS A 47 -13.53 20.25 -6.34
CA LYS A 47 -13.17 19.99 -7.75
C LYS A 47 -11.69 20.20 -8.05
N MET A 48 -11.07 21.23 -7.47
CA MET A 48 -9.64 21.50 -7.64
C MET A 48 -8.76 20.46 -6.92
N THR A 49 -9.19 20.01 -5.75
CA THR A 49 -8.41 19.11 -4.88
C THR A 49 -8.70 17.63 -5.15
N TYR A 50 -9.80 17.29 -5.83
CA TYR A 50 -10.22 15.92 -6.11
C TYR A 50 -9.16 15.05 -6.81
N PRO A 51 -8.41 15.52 -7.82
CA PRO A 51 -7.33 14.73 -8.41
C PRO A 51 -6.24 14.36 -7.40
N GLN A 52 -5.91 15.27 -6.47
CA GLN A 52 -4.94 15.01 -5.42
C GLN A 52 -5.46 13.98 -4.41
N ILE A 53 -6.74 14.09 -4.01
CA ILE A 53 -7.40 13.10 -3.13
C ILE A 53 -7.35 11.70 -3.75
N LEU A 54 -7.71 11.59 -5.03
CA LEU A 54 -7.65 10.32 -5.74
C LEU A 54 -6.21 9.80 -5.85
N LYS A 55 -5.24 10.66 -6.17
CA LYS A 55 -3.83 10.25 -6.23
C LYS A 55 -3.36 9.69 -4.88
N MET A 56 -3.73 10.32 -3.76
CA MET A 56 -3.36 9.84 -2.42
C MET A 56 -3.99 8.47 -2.10
N ALA A 57 -5.30 8.32 -2.36
CA ALA A 57 -5.98 7.04 -2.16
C ALA A 57 -5.40 5.92 -3.03
N ASN A 58 -5.11 6.23 -4.29
CA ASN A 58 -4.50 5.30 -5.24
C ASN A 58 -3.07 4.92 -4.83
N ASN A 59 -2.25 5.89 -4.42
CA ASN A 59 -0.89 5.62 -3.95
C ASN A 59 -0.89 4.81 -2.65
N ASN A 60 -1.87 4.99 -1.77
CA ASN A 60 -2.03 4.15 -0.59
C ASN A 60 -2.32 2.69 -0.95
N VAL A 61 -3.20 2.43 -1.93
CA VAL A 61 -3.41 1.09 -2.48
C VAL A 61 -2.13 0.55 -3.12
N GLY A 62 -1.43 1.36 -3.91
CA GLY A 62 -0.15 1.01 -4.52
C GLY A 62 0.93 0.67 -3.50
N PHE A 63 0.98 1.38 -2.37
CA PHE A 63 1.87 1.09 -1.26
C PHE A 63 1.55 -0.28 -0.64
N CYS A 64 0.28 -0.53 -0.33
CA CYS A 64 -0.17 -1.82 0.22
C CYS A 64 0.18 -3.00 -0.70
N LEU A 65 -0.07 -2.85 -2.01
CA LEU A 65 0.33 -3.85 -2.99
C LEU A 65 1.85 -3.98 -3.11
N GLY A 66 2.56 -2.86 -3.10
CA GLY A 66 4.03 -2.82 -3.14
C GLY A 66 4.65 -3.60 -1.99
N SER A 67 4.13 -3.43 -0.77
CA SER A 67 4.56 -4.19 0.40
C SER A 67 4.34 -5.70 0.23
N LEU A 68 3.19 -6.11 -0.33
CA LEU A 68 2.89 -7.53 -0.60
C LEU A 68 3.83 -8.11 -1.65
N LEU A 69 4.06 -7.38 -2.75
CA LEU A 69 4.99 -7.78 -3.82
C LEU A 69 6.44 -7.85 -3.32
N TRP A 70 6.85 -6.89 -2.49
CA TRP A 70 8.16 -6.91 -1.85
C TRP A 70 8.30 -8.10 -0.91
N ALA A 71 7.26 -8.42 -0.12
CA ALA A 71 7.25 -9.59 0.74
C ALA A 71 7.45 -10.90 -0.04
N VAL A 72 6.81 -11.03 -1.21
CA VAL A 72 7.00 -12.17 -2.11
C VAL A 72 8.45 -12.25 -2.60
N TYR A 73 9.00 -11.11 -3.06
CA TYR A 73 10.39 -11.05 -3.53
C TYR A 73 11.40 -11.38 -2.43
N ILE A 74 11.28 -10.82 -1.23
CA ILE A 74 12.23 -11.11 -0.15
C ILE A 74 12.11 -12.56 0.33
N LYS A 75 10.91 -13.16 0.28
CA LYS A 75 10.73 -14.58 0.59
C LYS A 75 11.39 -15.51 -0.43
N SER A 76 11.49 -15.11 -1.70
CA SER A 76 12.20 -15.92 -2.71
C SER A 76 13.71 -15.96 -2.52
N LEU A 77 14.27 -15.09 -1.65
CA LEU A 77 15.72 -15.07 -1.34
C LEU A 77 16.15 -16.14 -0.33
N GLY A 78 15.19 -16.88 0.26
CA GLY A 78 15.42 -17.85 1.33
C GLY A 78 15.02 -17.31 2.71
N ASP A 79 15.37 -18.03 3.78
CA ASP A 79 14.88 -17.71 5.14
C ASP A 79 15.92 -17.02 6.06
N ASN A 80 17.19 -17.04 5.67
CA ASN A 80 18.31 -16.60 6.53
C ASN A 80 18.92 -15.25 6.11
N ILE A 81 18.26 -14.51 5.22
CA ILE A 81 18.72 -13.17 4.82
C ILE A 81 18.24 -12.16 5.85
N ALA A 82 19.16 -11.35 6.39
CA ALA A 82 18.82 -10.31 7.36
C ALA A 82 17.97 -9.21 6.72
N ILE A 83 16.98 -8.70 7.46
CA ILE A 83 16.17 -7.56 7.06
C ILE A 83 16.69 -6.31 7.77
N GLU A 84 17.12 -5.32 7.00
CA GLU A 84 17.66 -4.05 7.50
C GLU A 84 16.60 -2.95 7.48
N GLY A 85 16.67 -2.05 8.45
CA GLY A 85 15.84 -0.84 8.46
C GLY A 85 14.37 -1.06 8.79
N ASN A 86 14.00 -2.16 9.47
CA ASN A 86 12.65 -2.35 9.98
C ASN A 86 12.34 -1.34 11.12
N PRO A 87 11.47 -0.34 10.90
CA PRO A 87 11.17 0.68 11.90
C PRO A 87 10.28 0.16 13.04
N CYS A 88 9.64 -0.99 12.85
CA CYS A 88 8.72 -1.59 13.82
C CYS A 88 9.42 -2.51 14.83
N LEU A 89 10.68 -2.87 14.57
CA LEU A 89 11.40 -3.88 15.33
C LEU A 89 11.49 -3.53 16.82
N GLY A 90 11.02 -4.43 17.68
CA GLY A 90 11.01 -4.23 19.14
C GLY A 90 9.85 -3.36 19.66
N GLY A 91 8.91 -2.97 18.80
CA GLY A 91 7.69 -2.28 19.19
C GLY A 91 6.67 -3.17 19.92
N THR A 92 5.52 -2.57 20.28
CA THR A 92 4.38 -3.29 20.85
C THR A 92 3.37 -3.59 19.76
N TYR A 93 2.86 -4.81 19.73
CA TYR A 93 1.77 -5.18 18.82
C TYR A 93 0.42 -4.98 19.49
N GLU A 94 -0.43 -4.15 18.89
CA GLU A 94 -1.86 -4.09 19.15
C GLU A 94 -2.62 -4.28 17.83
N GLU A 95 -3.48 -5.29 17.77
CA GLU A 95 -4.20 -5.63 16.54
C GLU A 95 -5.12 -4.50 16.07
N ALA A 96 -5.81 -3.83 17.00
CA ALA A 96 -6.74 -2.75 16.67
C ALA A 96 -6.02 -1.57 16.00
N GLU A 97 -4.90 -1.12 16.58
CA GLU A 97 -4.05 -0.06 16.00
C GLU A 97 -3.43 -0.50 14.67
N THR A 98 -3.02 -1.77 14.58
CA THR A 98 -2.36 -2.33 13.38
C THR A 98 -3.24 -2.21 12.12
N VAL A 99 -4.55 -2.41 12.27
CA VAL A 99 -5.47 -2.48 11.12
C VAL A 99 -6.28 -1.20 10.90
N GLU A 100 -6.21 -0.24 11.82
CA GLU A 100 -7.03 0.98 11.81
C GLU A 100 -6.89 1.77 10.50
N GLU A 101 -5.66 2.01 10.04
CA GLU A 101 -5.43 2.79 8.81
C GLU A 101 -5.90 2.06 7.56
N VAL A 102 -5.85 0.72 7.55
CA VAL A 102 -6.35 -0.09 6.43
C VAL A 102 -7.87 -0.07 6.40
N ASP A 103 -8.52 -0.19 7.56
CA ASP A 103 -9.96 -0.07 7.69
C ASP A 103 -10.45 1.33 7.31
N TYR A 104 -9.72 2.38 7.71
CA TYR A 104 -9.96 3.73 7.24
C TYR A 104 -9.90 3.80 5.70
N SER A 105 -8.85 3.23 5.10
CA SER A 105 -8.64 3.26 3.65
C SER A 105 -9.77 2.58 2.87
N ILE A 106 -10.26 1.43 3.35
CA ILE A 106 -11.41 0.73 2.76
C ILE A 106 -12.67 1.60 2.86
N ASN A 107 -12.94 2.17 4.03
CA ASN A 107 -14.08 3.03 4.26
C ASN A 107 -14.02 4.32 3.44
N PHE A 108 -12.82 4.84 3.20
CA PHE A 108 -12.60 6.05 2.43
C PHE A 108 -13.06 5.91 0.97
N PHE A 109 -12.92 4.75 0.34
CA PHE A 109 -13.46 4.53 -1.01
C PHE A 109 -14.99 4.65 -1.09
N THR A 110 -15.68 4.28 -0.01
CA THR A 110 -17.13 4.49 0.11
C THR A 110 -17.47 5.96 0.29
N GLN A 111 -16.66 6.68 1.08
CA GLN A 111 -16.81 8.12 1.29
C GLN A 111 -16.57 8.90 -0.02
N ILE A 112 -15.44 8.69 -0.69
CA ILE A 112 -15.08 9.45 -1.90
C ILE A 112 -16.09 9.23 -3.03
N LYS A 113 -16.71 8.05 -3.09
CA LYS A 113 -17.83 7.78 -4.00
C LYS A 113 -19.02 8.72 -3.76
N LYS A 114 -19.42 8.87 -2.50
CA LYS A 114 -20.52 9.78 -2.11
C LYS A 114 -20.14 11.24 -2.37
N ASP A 115 -18.91 11.60 -2.05
CA ASP A 115 -18.40 12.97 -2.21
C ASP A 115 -18.25 13.36 -3.68
N ALA A 116 -17.77 12.47 -4.55
CA ALA A 116 -17.74 12.68 -6.00
C ALA A 116 -19.16 12.95 -6.55
N LYS A 117 -20.16 12.19 -6.09
CA LYS A 117 -21.55 12.43 -6.49
C LYS A 117 -22.07 13.78 -5.99
N TYR A 118 -21.82 14.09 -4.73
CA TYR A 118 -22.34 15.31 -4.08
C TYR A 118 -21.69 16.60 -4.60
N TYR A 119 -20.35 16.62 -4.67
CA TYR A 119 -19.59 17.82 -5.04
C TYR A 119 -19.44 17.99 -6.55
N LEU A 120 -19.32 16.90 -7.31
CA LEU A 120 -19.01 16.93 -8.75
C LEU A 120 -20.16 16.43 -9.64
N GLY A 121 -21.18 15.78 -9.07
CA GLY A 121 -22.21 15.10 -9.86
C GLY A 121 -21.70 13.85 -10.58
N GLN A 122 -20.52 13.34 -10.20
CA GLN A 122 -19.87 12.21 -10.86
C GLN A 122 -20.16 10.89 -10.15
N ASP A 123 -20.40 9.83 -10.93
CA ASP A 123 -20.59 8.47 -10.41
C ASP A 123 -19.25 7.72 -10.37
N TYR A 124 -18.49 7.92 -9.29
CA TYR A 124 -17.22 7.21 -9.08
C TYR A 124 -17.46 5.70 -8.88
N GLN A 125 -16.72 4.90 -9.65
CA GLN A 125 -16.73 3.44 -9.54
C GLN A 125 -15.52 3.00 -8.70
N ILE A 126 -15.80 2.32 -7.59
CA ILE A 126 -14.76 1.72 -6.76
C ILE A 126 -14.21 0.51 -7.53
N ASN A 127 -12.90 0.45 -7.72
CA ASN A 127 -12.26 -0.72 -8.28
C ASN A 127 -12.24 -1.85 -7.23
N PRO A 128 -12.90 -3.00 -7.47
CA PRO A 128 -12.92 -4.11 -6.51
C PRO A 128 -11.52 -4.62 -6.15
N GLN A 129 -10.56 -4.55 -7.08
CA GLN A 129 -9.17 -4.96 -6.80
C GLN A 129 -8.52 -4.09 -5.73
N TYR A 130 -8.89 -2.81 -5.60
CA TYR A 130 -8.33 -1.94 -4.57
C TYR A 130 -8.74 -2.40 -3.18
N ILE A 131 -10.02 -2.74 -3.02
CA ILE A 131 -10.55 -3.26 -1.76
C ILE A 131 -9.88 -4.59 -1.43
N LYS A 132 -9.76 -5.49 -2.42
CA LYS A 132 -9.09 -6.77 -2.23
C LYS A 132 -7.63 -6.63 -1.79
N ILE A 133 -6.88 -5.71 -2.38
CA ILE A 133 -5.50 -5.42 -1.99
C ILE A 133 -5.42 -4.94 -0.54
N LEU A 134 -6.31 -4.04 -0.12
CA LEU A 134 -6.36 -3.55 1.25
C LEU A 134 -6.69 -4.68 2.24
N GLU A 135 -7.63 -5.55 1.91
CA GLU A 135 -7.96 -6.72 2.74
C GLU A 135 -6.77 -7.70 2.87
N LEU A 136 -6.06 -7.99 1.76
CA LEU A 136 -4.87 -8.82 1.78
C LEU A 136 -3.73 -8.18 2.59
N TYR A 137 -3.58 -6.86 2.49
CA TYR A 137 -2.60 -6.13 3.29
C TYR A 137 -2.95 -6.13 4.77
N LYS A 138 -4.25 -6.00 5.12
CA LYS A 138 -4.72 -6.15 6.50
C LYS A 138 -4.34 -7.52 7.07
N GLU A 139 -4.61 -8.60 6.32
CA GLU A 139 -4.19 -9.96 6.70
C GLU A 139 -2.67 -10.05 6.88
N PHE A 140 -1.90 -9.47 5.96
CA PHE A 140 -0.44 -9.43 6.01
C PHE A 140 0.08 -8.76 7.28
N LEU A 141 -0.46 -7.60 7.65
CA LEU A 141 -0.08 -6.90 8.88
C LEU A 141 -0.36 -7.75 10.13
N THR A 142 -1.55 -8.36 10.21
CA THR A 142 -1.94 -9.20 11.35
C THR A 142 -1.07 -10.46 11.45
N LEU A 143 -0.83 -11.17 10.34
CA LEU A 143 0.00 -12.39 10.32
C LEU A 143 1.44 -12.14 10.81
N ASN A 144 1.96 -10.96 10.52
CA ASN A 144 3.32 -10.56 10.85
C ASN A 144 3.43 -9.77 12.15
N PHE A 145 2.32 -9.60 12.90
CA PHE A 145 2.28 -8.81 14.13
C PHE A 145 2.84 -7.39 13.94
N SER A 146 2.46 -6.73 12.84
CA SER A 146 3.03 -5.44 12.42
C SER A 146 4.57 -5.42 12.37
N PHE A 147 5.18 -6.57 12.08
CA PHE A 147 6.63 -6.77 11.92
C PHE A 147 7.49 -6.48 13.16
N VAL A 148 6.89 -6.43 14.36
CA VAL A 148 7.64 -6.10 15.60
C VAL A 148 8.75 -7.11 15.93
N ASN A 149 8.69 -8.31 15.37
CA ASN A 149 9.66 -9.39 15.56
C ASN A 149 10.41 -9.79 14.29
N THR A 150 10.21 -9.10 13.16
CA THR A 150 10.75 -9.49 11.85
C THR A 150 12.21 -9.04 11.70
N LYS A 151 13.14 -10.00 11.73
CA LYS A 151 14.59 -9.78 11.63
C LYS A 151 15.20 -10.43 10.39
N THR A 152 14.62 -11.52 9.92
CA THR A 152 15.04 -12.19 8.70
C THR A 152 13.87 -12.40 7.75
N THR A 153 14.21 -12.67 6.49
CA THR A 153 13.28 -13.12 5.45
C THR A 153 12.45 -14.33 5.87
N GLY A 154 13.00 -15.20 6.73
CA GLY A 154 12.31 -16.33 7.34
C GLY A 154 11.08 -15.94 8.16
N ASP A 155 11.14 -14.81 8.87
CA ASP A 155 10.09 -14.34 9.78
C ASP A 155 8.84 -13.82 9.05
N VAL A 156 8.99 -13.42 7.78
CA VAL A 156 7.92 -12.84 6.97
C VAL A 156 6.90 -13.91 6.60
N LYS A 157 5.62 -13.66 6.82
CA LYS A 157 4.52 -14.56 6.44
C LYS A 157 3.69 -13.92 5.34
N LEU A 158 3.44 -14.67 4.27
CA LEU A 158 2.56 -14.22 3.19
C LEU A 158 1.10 -14.55 3.53
N PRO A 159 0.14 -13.70 3.14
CA PRO A 159 -1.29 -14.00 3.25
C PRO A 159 -1.69 -15.25 2.47
N SER A 160 -2.86 -15.80 2.82
CA SER A 160 -3.44 -16.91 2.08
C SER A 160 -3.65 -16.57 0.60
N GLY A 161 -3.38 -17.54 -0.27
CA GLY A 161 -3.51 -17.39 -1.73
C GLY A 161 -2.31 -16.75 -2.43
N PHE A 162 -1.31 -16.26 -1.67
CA PHE A 162 -0.04 -15.84 -2.25
C PHE A 162 0.87 -17.02 -2.55
N LYS A 163 1.60 -16.92 -3.66
CA LYS A 163 2.63 -17.87 -4.08
C LYS A 163 3.93 -17.14 -4.44
N ILE A 164 5.03 -17.90 -4.44
CA ILE A 164 6.28 -17.45 -5.06
C ILE A 164 6.20 -17.79 -6.55
N PRO A 165 6.24 -16.80 -7.47
CA PRO A 165 6.18 -17.07 -8.90
C PRO A 165 7.53 -17.55 -9.44
N ASP A 166 7.60 -17.77 -10.76
CA ASP A 166 8.86 -18.13 -11.42
C ASP A 166 9.89 -16.98 -11.44
N GLU A 167 11.13 -17.31 -11.79
CA GLU A 167 12.27 -16.37 -11.80
C GLU A 167 12.01 -15.16 -12.72
N ALA A 168 11.45 -15.39 -13.91
CA ALA A 168 11.12 -14.30 -14.84
C ALA A 168 10.08 -13.33 -14.27
N SER A 169 9.09 -13.84 -13.56
CA SER A 169 8.08 -13.03 -12.87
C SER A 169 8.68 -12.29 -11.67
N LEU A 170 9.58 -12.92 -10.92
CA LEU A 170 10.32 -12.27 -9.82
C LEU A 170 11.19 -11.11 -10.33
N GLU A 171 11.91 -11.30 -11.43
CA GLU A 171 12.68 -10.22 -12.09
C GLU A 171 11.76 -9.08 -12.53
N LYS A 172 10.61 -9.41 -13.12
CA LYS A 172 9.61 -8.41 -13.53
C LYS A 172 9.06 -7.62 -12.34
N ILE A 173 8.75 -8.30 -11.24
CA ILE A 173 8.33 -7.67 -9.98
C ILE A 173 9.42 -6.71 -9.52
N HIS A 174 10.63 -7.22 -9.31
CA HIS A 174 11.74 -6.41 -8.83
C HIS A 174 12.02 -5.19 -9.71
N ALA A 175 12.04 -5.36 -11.03
CA ALA A 175 12.25 -4.26 -11.98
C ALA A 175 11.16 -3.19 -11.87
N LYS A 176 9.88 -3.58 -11.81
CA LYS A 176 8.77 -2.64 -11.67
C LYS A 176 8.79 -1.94 -10.30
N ILE A 177 9.22 -2.63 -9.23
CA ILE A 177 9.44 -2.00 -7.91
C ILE A 177 10.45 -0.86 -8.02
N GLN A 178 11.61 -1.10 -8.63
CA GLN A 178 12.63 -0.06 -8.83
C GLN A 178 12.11 1.11 -9.68
N GLU A 179 11.33 0.82 -10.72
CA GLU A 179 10.69 1.83 -11.56
C GLU A 179 9.74 2.73 -10.76
N VAL A 180 8.79 2.16 -10.01
CA VAL A 180 7.80 2.98 -9.29
C VAL A 180 8.38 3.75 -8.11
N ILE A 181 9.49 3.30 -7.53
CA ILE A 181 10.25 4.07 -6.52
C ILE A 181 10.94 5.28 -7.17
N SER A 182 11.32 5.18 -8.45
CA SER A 182 11.88 6.35 -9.16
C SER A 182 10.81 7.38 -9.57
N THR A 183 9.57 6.94 -9.85
CA THR A 183 8.50 7.82 -10.37
C THR A 183 7.51 8.28 -9.30
N GLY A 184 7.34 7.51 -8.22
CA GLY A 184 6.29 7.68 -7.22
C GLY A 184 4.89 7.23 -7.66
N GLU A 185 4.76 6.59 -8.82
CA GLU A 185 3.48 6.10 -9.37
C GLU A 185 3.21 4.65 -8.93
N LEU A 186 3.04 4.45 -7.62
CA LEU A 186 2.99 3.12 -7.00
C LEU A 186 1.85 2.23 -7.53
N LEU A 187 0.73 2.83 -7.96
CA LEU A 187 -0.41 2.08 -8.48
C LEU A 187 -0.11 1.36 -9.81
N GLU A 188 0.96 1.72 -10.52
CA GLU A 188 1.39 1.02 -11.74
C GLU A 188 1.79 -0.44 -11.50
N MET A 189 2.01 -0.84 -10.25
CA MET A 189 2.23 -2.24 -9.87
C MET A 189 0.96 -3.09 -9.92
N LEU A 190 -0.24 -2.49 -10.02
CA LEU A 190 -1.52 -3.20 -9.99
C LEU A 190 -1.59 -4.46 -10.89
N PRO A 191 -1.10 -4.43 -12.15
CA PRO A 191 -1.16 -5.60 -13.02
C PRO A 191 -0.29 -6.79 -12.57
N LEU A 192 0.57 -6.60 -11.55
CA LEU A 192 1.45 -7.66 -11.04
C LEU A 192 0.77 -8.52 -9.96
N LEU A 193 -0.40 -8.13 -9.44
CA LEU A 193 -1.12 -8.90 -8.43
C LEU A 193 -1.37 -10.34 -8.90
N ASP A 194 -1.79 -10.51 -10.16
CA ASP A 194 -2.13 -11.82 -10.74
C ASP A 194 -0.91 -12.74 -10.90
N LEU A 195 0.32 -12.21 -10.81
CA LEU A 195 1.52 -13.02 -10.82
C LEU A 195 1.72 -13.75 -9.48
N VAL A 196 1.25 -13.14 -8.38
CA VAL A 196 1.57 -13.57 -7.02
C VAL A 196 0.36 -14.08 -6.24
N TYR A 197 -0.87 -13.82 -6.70
CA TYR A 197 -2.11 -14.15 -5.99
C TYR A 197 -3.07 -14.93 -6.90
N GLU A 198 -3.64 -16.03 -6.38
CA GLU A 198 -4.52 -16.95 -7.15
C GLU A 198 -5.96 -17.08 -6.60
N GLY A 199 -6.36 -16.23 -5.66
CA GLY A 199 -7.68 -16.34 -5.00
C GLY A 199 -8.68 -15.26 -5.34
#